data_AF-A0AAP0HP88-F1
#
_entry.id   AF-A0AAP0HP88-F1
#
_cell.length_a   1.000
_cell.length_b   1.000
_cell.length_c   1.000
_cell.angle_alpha   90.00
_cell.angle_beta   90.00
_cell.angle_gamma   90.00
#
_symmetry.space_group_name_H-M   'P 1'
#
loop_
_entity.id
_entity.type
_entity.pdbx_description
1 polymer ?
#
loop_
_entity_poly.entity_id
_entity_poly.type
_entity_poly.pdbx_seq_one_letter_code
_entity_poly.pdbx_strand_id
1 'polypeptide(L)'
;MREYIPCLDNVEAIKKLKSTDKGEQFERHCPGKEKELNCLVPPPKDYKTPITWPKSRDEVWFSNVPHTRLVEDKGGQNWIKRDKDKFKFPGGGTQFIHGADQYLDQISKMVPDISFGRHTRVVLDVGCGVASFGAFLFSRNVTTLSIAPKDVHENQIQFALERGVPAMVAAFATHRLLYPSQAFDLIIAQDVELIGSVMVSSLLWLR
;
A
#
# COMPACT_ATOMS: atom_id res chain seq x y z
N MET A 1 15.14 -11.33 -10.11
CA MET A 1 14.09 -10.42 -10.60
C MET A 1 14.32 -9.10 -9.90
N ARG A 2 14.54 -8.00 -10.62
CA ARG A 2 14.80 -6.71 -9.97
C ARG A 2 13.45 -6.07 -9.67
N GLU A 3 13.22 -5.73 -8.41
CA GLU A 3 12.16 -4.82 -7.98
C GLU A 3 12.42 -3.42 -8.51
N TYR A 4 12.27 -3.28 -9.81
CA TYR A 4 12.54 -2.07 -10.54
C TYR A 4 11.22 -1.41 -10.88
N ILE A 5 11.01 -0.21 -10.36
CA ILE A 5 9.89 0.66 -10.68
C ILE A 5 10.48 1.85 -11.46
N PRO A 6 10.24 1.96 -12.77
CA PRO A 6 10.97 2.89 -13.66
C PRO A 6 11.06 4.33 -13.17
N CYS A 7 9.99 4.87 -12.59
CA CYS A 7 9.96 6.23 -12.06
C CYS A 7 10.43 6.36 -10.62
N LEU A 8 10.58 5.29 -9.84
CA LEU A 8 11.05 5.38 -8.46
C LEU A 8 12.52 4.93 -8.32
N ASP A 9 13.01 4.11 -9.23
CA ASP A 9 14.38 3.58 -9.24
C ASP A 9 15.27 4.27 -10.28
N ASN A 10 14.95 5.50 -10.64
CA ASN A 10 15.76 6.30 -11.55
C ASN A 10 16.97 6.91 -10.84
N VAL A 11 18.00 6.08 -10.64
CA VAL A 11 19.25 6.45 -9.95
C VAL A 11 19.93 7.65 -10.60
N GLU A 12 19.86 7.80 -11.92
CA GLU A 12 20.45 8.95 -12.64
C GLU A 12 19.76 10.27 -12.25
N ALA A 13 18.43 10.27 -12.11
CA ALA A 13 17.68 11.46 -11.72
C ALA A 13 17.83 11.76 -10.23
N ILE A 14 17.77 10.73 -9.37
CA ILE A 14 17.93 10.88 -7.92
C ILE A 14 19.29 11.51 -7.58
N LYS A 15 20.37 11.09 -8.25
CA LYS A 15 21.72 11.68 -8.07
C LYS A 15 21.82 13.16 -8.45
N LYS A 16 20.88 13.69 -9.24
CA LYS A 16 20.86 15.09 -9.68
C LYS A 16 20.00 15.98 -8.77
N LEU A 17 19.34 15.40 -7.77
CA LEU A 17 18.54 16.17 -6.81
C LEU A 17 19.44 17.11 -6.00
N LYS A 18 18.92 18.30 -5.71
CA LYS A 18 19.62 19.32 -4.92
C LYS A 18 19.67 18.97 -3.43
N SER A 19 18.66 18.25 -2.94
CA SER A 19 18.53 17.75 -1.58
C SER A 19 17.66 16.49 -1.59
N THR A 20 17.83 15.65 -0.58
CA THR A 20 17.00 14.48 -0.30
C THR A 20 16.44 14.53 1.13
N ASP A 21 16.57 15.67 1.81
CA ASP A 21 16.31 15.81 3.25
C ASP A 21 14.83 15.63 3.60
N LYS A 22 13.92 15.87 2.65
CA LYS A 22 12.47 15.72 2.84
C LYS A 22 11.93 14.42 2.23
N GLY A 23 12.80 13.59 1.66
CA GLY A 23 12.41 12.35 1.00
C GLY A 23 12.13 12.49 -0.49
N GLU A 24 12.63 13.53 -1.16
CA GLU A 24 12.52 13.75 -2.61
C GLU A 24 12.95 12.51 -3.42
N GLN A 25 13.94 11.77 -2.92
CA GLN A 25 14.43 10.53 -3.55
C GLN A 25 13.37 9.41 -3.65
N PHE A 26 12.31 9.46 -2.84
CA PHE A 26 11.20 8.49 -2.86
C PHE A 26 10.04 8.95 -3.77
N GLU A 27 10.15 10.13 -4.38
CA GLU A 27 9.17 10.65 -5.33
C GLU A 27 9.40 10.10 -6.75
N ARG A 28 8.45 10.38 -7.65
CA ARG A 28 8.52 9.92 -9.04
C ARG A 28 9.49 10.77 -9.86
N HIS A 29 10.59 10.16 -10.27
CA HIS A 29 11.59 10.68 -11.20
C HIS A 29 11.59 9.88 -12.50
N CYS A 30 10.63 10.13 -13.38
CA CYS A 30 10.51 9.36 -14.62
C CYS A 30 11.63 9.72 -15.64
N PRO A 31 12.09 8.75 -16.47
CA PRO A 31 13.00 9.03 -17.58
C PRO A 31 12.41 10.04 -18.59
N GLY A 32 13.28 10.81 -19.25
CA GLY A 32 12.85 11.68 -20.35
C GLY A 32 12.32 10.90 -21.55
N LYS A 33 11.64 11.61 -22.49
CA LYS A 33 10.96 11.00 -23.66
C LYS A 33 11.83 10.03 -24.46
N GLU A 34 13.13 10.28 -24.55
CA GLU A 34 14.06 9.43 -25.30
C GLU A 34 14.29 8.04 -24.69
N LYS A 35 13.98 7.86 -23.39
CA LYS A 35 14.12 6.59 -22.66
C LYS A 35 12.76 6.00 -22.26
N GLU A 36 11.65 6.46 -22.84
CA GLU A 36 10.27 6.09 -22.43
C GLU A 36 9.97 4.59 -22.56
N LEU A 37 10.51 3.93 -23.58
CA LEU A 37 10.33 2.48 -23.80
C LEU A 37 11.01 1.60 -22.74
N ASN A 38 11.90 2.15 -21.90
CA ASN A 38 12.54 1.43 -20.80
C ASN A 38 11.62 1.26 -19.56
N CYS A 39 10.35 1.67 -19.67
CA CYS A 39 9.36 1.58 -18.59
C CYS A 39 8.57 0.26 -18.55
N LEU A 40 8.72 -0.62 -19.54
CA LEU A 40 8.03 -1.91 -19.56
C LEU A 40 8.79 -2.93 -18.72
N VAL A 41 8.26 -3.21 -17.52
CA VAL A 41 8.81 -4.23 -16.62
C VAL A 41 8.12 -5.56 -16.92
N PRO A 42 8.84 -6.61 -17.39
CA PRO A 42 8.22 -7.90 -17.66
C PRO A 42 7.75 -8.55 -16.35
N PRO A 43 6.67 -9.35 -16.40
CA PRO A 43 6.22 -10.09 -15.23
C PRO A 43 7.28 -11.12 -14.79
N PRO A 44 7.17 -11.59 -13.54
CA PRO A 44 7.92 -12.71 -13.03
C PRO A 44 7.95 -13.93 -13.96
N LYS A 45 9.07 -14.67 -13.96
CA LYS A 45 9.09 -16.01 -14.54
C LYS A 45 8.07 -16.88 -13.79
N ASP A 46 7.26 -17.62 -14.54
CA ASP A 46 6.19 -18.48 -14.01
C ASP A 46 5.07 -17.70 -13.30
N TYR A 47 4.87 -16.43 -13.68
CA TYR A 47 3.70 -15.64 -13.27
C TYR A 47 2.41 -16.39 -13.61
N LYS A 48 1.49 -16.44 -12.65
CA LYS A 48 0.19 -17.08 -12.74
C LYS A 48 -0.90 -16.02 -12.77
N THR A 49 -2.06 -16.35 -13.33
CA THR A 49 -3.25 -15.53 -13.18
C THR A 49 -3.54 -15.28 -11.69
N PRO A 50 -3.76 -14.02 -11.26
CA PRO A 50 -4.06 -13.70 -9.87
C PRO A 50 -5.21 -14.53 -9.33
N ILE A 51 -5.14 -14.87 -8.04
CA ILE A 51 -6.26 -15.48 -7.33
C ILE A 51 -7.41 -14.48 -7.35
N THR A 52 -8.65 -14.95 -7.54
CA THR A 52 -9.81 -14.06 -7.59
C THR A 52 -10.29 -13.69 -6.20
N TRP A 53 -10.84 -12.48 -6.07
CA TRP A 53 -11.58 -12.06 -4.88
C TRP A 53 -12.77 -13.01 -4.61
N PRO A 54 -13.11 -13.35 -3.35
CA PRO A 54 -12.53 -12.88 -2.08
C PRO A 54 -11.32 -13.68 -1.60
N LYS A 55 -10.96 -14.77 -2.27
CA LYS A 55 -9.87 -15.65 -1.83
C LYS A 55 -8.51 -14.94 -1.86
N SER A 56 -8.32 -14.05 -2.82
CA SER A 56 -7.13 -13.20 -2.95
C SER A 56 -6.87 -12.31 -1.74
N ARG A 57 -7.89 -12.03 -0.91
CA ARG A 57 -7.72 -11.31 0.36
C ARG A 57 -6.67 -11.97 1.24
N ASP A 58 -6.73 -13.30 1.33
CA ASP A 58 -5.99 -14.08 2.33
C ASP A 58 -4.83 -14.87 1.72
N GLU A 59 -4.79 -15.06 0.40
CA GLU A 59 -3.70 -15.77 -0.27
C GLU A 59 -3.38 -15.23 -1.66
N VAL A 60 -2.09 -15.23 -2.03
CA VAL A 60 -1.60 -14.93 -3.39
C VAL A 60 -0.51 -15.91 -3.79
N TRP A 61 -0.23 -16.03 -5.08
CA TRP A 61 0.82 -16.90 -5.59
C TRP A 61 2.21 -16.39 -5.21
N PHE A 62 3.06 -17.30 -4.72
CA PHE A 62 4.46 -16.99 -4.44
C PHE A 62 5.21 -16.56 -5.72
N SER A 63 4.94 -17.23 -6.84
CA SER A 63 5.59 -16.93 -8.13
C SER A 63 5.27 -15.55 -8.68
N ASN A 64 4.15 -14.95 -8.28
CA ASN A 64 3.75 -13.61 -8.74
C ASN A 64 4.49 -12.49 -8.00
N VAL A 65 4.96 -12.77 -6.79
CA VAL A 65 5.65 -11.79 -5.92
C VAL A 65 6.79 -12.49 -5.20
N PRO A 66 7.86 -12.95 -5.87
CA PRO A 66 8.87 -13.84 -5.29
C PRO A 66 9.83 -13.10 -4.34
N HIS A 67 9.27 -12.47 -3.31
CA HIS A 67 9.88 -11.63 -2.29
C HIS A 67 9.87 -12.41 -0.97
N THR A 68 11.04 -12.92 -0.56
CA THR A 68 11.15 -13.70 0.69
C THR A 68 11.56 -12.84 1.87
N ARG A 69 12.20 -11.68 1.64
CA ARG A 69 12.74 -10.84 2.69
C ARG A 69 11.64 -10.27 3.58
N LEU A 70 10.51 -9.85 2.99
CA LEU A 70 9.33 -9.46 3.77
C LEU A 70 8.81 -10.57 4.70
N VAL A 71 8.87 -11.84 4.29
CA VAL A 71 8.48 -12.96 5.17
C VAL A 71 9.50 -13.19 6.27
N GLU A 72 10.78 -13.04 5.99
CA GLU A 72 11.86 -13.15 6.96
C GLU A 72 11.78 -12.03 8.01
N ASP A 73 11.57 -10.79 7.58
CA ASP A 73 11.55 -9.60 8.44
C ASP A 73 10.24 -9.44 9.23
N LYS A 74 9.09 -9.85 8.66
CA LYS A 74 7.75 -9.57 9.21
C LYS A 74 6.89 -10.82 9.49
N GLY A 75 7.40 -12.03 9.22
CA GLY A 75 6.67 -13.28 9.44
C GLY A 75 6.27 -13.52 10.90
N GLY A 76 7.09 -13.05 11.84
CA GLY A 76 6.82 -13.14 13.29
C GLY A 76 5.63 -12.33 13.78
N GLN A 77 5.16 -11.33 13.01
CA GLN A 77 4.06 -10.45 13.38
C GLN A 77 2.71 -10.88 12.77
N ASN A 78 2.63 -12.10 12.20
CA ASN A 78 1.46 -12.59 11.47
C ASN A 78 1.02 -11.67 10.31
N TRP A 79 1.95 -10.93 9.70
CA TRP A 79 1.68 -10.10 8.51
C TRP A 79 1.50 -10.96 7.26
N ILE A 80 2.49 -11.84 7.03
CA ILE A 80 2.60 -12.66 5.84
C ILE A 80 3.28 -13.97 6.23
N LYS A 81 2.81 -15.09 5.69
CA LYS A 81 3.43 -16.40 5.88
C LYS A 81 3.54 -17.09 4.53
N ARG A 82 4.64 -17.76 4.27
CA ARG A 82 4.76 -18.62 3.10
C ARG A 82 4.16 -19.99 3.42
N ASP A 83 3.24 -20.46 2.58
CA ASP A 83 2.72 -21.82 2.60
C ASP A 83 2.89 -22.42 1.20
N LYS A 84 3.92 -23.25 1.04
CA LYS A 84 4.32 -23.88 -0.23
C LYS A 84 4.48 -22.85 -1.36
N ASP A 85 3.55 -22.84 -2.31
CA ASP A 85 3.52 -22.02 -3.51
C ASP A 85 2.66 -20.76 -3.37
N LYS A 86 2.25 -20.43 -2.14
CA LYS A 86 1.46 -19.24 -1.83
C LYS A 86 2.04 -18.45 -0.67
N PHE A 87 1.77 -17.15 -0.68
CA PHE A 87 1.77 -16.36 0.55
C PHE A 87 0.37 -16.32 1.11
N LYS A 88 0.28 -16.35 2.45
CA LYS A 88 -0.93 -16.19 3.23
C LYS A 88 -0.85 -14.92 4.07
N PHE A 89 -1.98 -14.23 4.18
CA PHE A 89 -2.13 -12.98 4.91
C PHE A 89 -3.11 -13.22 6.07
N PRO A 90 -2.62 -13.47 7.29
CA PRO A 90 -3.48 -13.71 8.45
C PRO A 90 -4.34 -12.51 8.85
N GLY A 91 -4.12 -11.35 8.24
CA GLY A 91 -4.74 -10.08 8.61
C GLY A 91 -4.07 -9.37 9.78
N GLY A 92 -2.99 -9.93 10.33
CA GLY A 92 -2.19 -9.30 11.37
C GLY A 92 -1.41 -8.08 10.88
N GLY A 93 -0.97 -7.27 11.81
CA GLY A 93 -0.25 -6.02 11.57
C GLY A 93 0.55 -5.61 12.81
N THR A 94 1.53 -4.71 12.66
CA THR A 94 2.19 -4.07 13.82
C THR A 94 1.14 -3.34 14.67
N GLN A 95 0.14 -2.77 14.01
CA GLN A 95 -0.97 -2.03 14.62
C GLN A 95 -2.19 -2.91 14.93
N PHE A 96 -2.28 -4.10 14.35
CA PHE A 96 -3.45 -4.99 14.46
C PHE A 96 -3.02 -6.38 14.93
N ILE A 97 -2.52 -6.48 16.17
CA ILE A 97 -2.00 -7.73 16.75
C ILE A 97 -3.03 -8.87 16.79
N HIS A 98 -4.32 -8.53 16.82
CA HIS A 98 -5.45 -9.47 16.79
C HIS A 98 -6.14 -9.54 15.42
N GLY A 99 -5.56 -8.90 14.40
CA GLY A 99 -6.07 -8.86 13.03
C GLY A 99 -6.88 -7.60 12.71
N ALA A 100 -6.78 -7.15 11.47
CA ALA A 100 -7.45 -5.95 10.97
C ALA A 100 -8.99 -6.05 11.04
N ASP A 101 -9.56 -7.25 10.90
CA ASP A 101 -11.02 -7.44 10.98
C ASP A 101 -11.58 -7.10 12.37
N GLN A 102 -10.93 -7.61 13.42
CA GLN A 102 -11.32 -7.31 14.80
C GLN A 102 -11.11 -5.83 15.13
N TYR A 103 -10.07 -5.21 14.57
CA TYR A 103 -9.82 -3.79 14.74
C TYR A 103 -10.93 -2.93 14.11
N LEU A 104 -11.41 -3.29 12.91
CA LEU A 104 -12.57 -2.64 12.28
C LEU A 104 -13.86 -2.81 13.09
N ASP A 105 -14.05 -3.95 13.76
CA ASP A 105 -15.17 -4.15 14.69
C ASP A 105 -15.07 -3.23 15.92
N GLN A 106 -13.87 -3.06 16.46
CA GLN A 106 -13.64 -2.15 17.59
C GLN A 106 -13.95 -0.70 17.19
N ILE A 107 -13.47 -0.24 16.03
CA ILE A 107 -13.79 1.10 15.50
C ILE A 107 -15.31 1.26 15.36
N SER A 108 -15.99 0.26 14.77
CA SER A 108 -17.44 0.31 14.57
C SER A 108 -18.23 0.36 15.89
N LYS A 109 -17.69 -0.21 16.97
CA LYS A 109 -18.28 -0.13 18.32
C LYS A 109 -18.04 1.21 18.99
N MET A 110 -16.84 1.78 18.82
CA MET A 110 -16.45 3.04 19.45
C MET A 110 -17.08 4.25 18.74
N VAL A 111 -17.20 4.19 17.42
CA VAL A 111 -17.76 5.26 16.57
C VAL A 111 -18.80 4.66 15.63
N PRO A 112 -20.02 4.35 16.10
CA PRO A 112 -21.05 3.69 15.28
C PRO A 112 -21.42 4.46 14.00
N ASP A 113 -21.32 5.79 14.04
CA ASP A 113 -21.67 6.68 12.93
C ASP A 113 -20.77 6.48 11.70
N ILE A 114 -19.57 5.90 11.86
CA ILE A 114 -18.68 5.57 10.74
C ILE A 114 -19.37 4.65 9.73
N SER A 115 -20.20 3.72 10.23
CA SER A 115 -21.06 2.82 9.47
C SER A 115 -20.45 2.34 8.15
N PHE A 116 -19.36 1.56 8.22
CA PHE A 116 -18.63 1.06 7.05
C PHE A 116 -19.58 0.36 6.05
N GLY A 117 -19.43 0.70 4.77
CA GLY A 117 -20.27 0.19 3.68
C GLY A 117 -21.61 0.93 3.53
N ARG A 118 -21.94 1.84 4.45
CA ARG A 118 -23.16 2.68 4.41
C ARG A 118 -22.81 4.16 4.37
N HIS A 119 -22.27 4.71 5.46
CA HIS A 119 -21.86 6.12 5.54
C HIS A 119 -20.43 6.31 5.02
N THR A 120 -19.51 5.44 5.42
CA THR A 120 -18.14 5.41 4.90
C THR A 120 -18.06 4.38 3.78
N ARG A 121 -17.80 4.83 2.54
CA ARG A 121 -17.74 3.98 1.34
C ARG A 121 -16.42 4.10 0.58
N VAL A 122 -15.69 5.20 0.75
CA VAL A 122 -14.41 5.48 0.08
C VAL A 122 -13.36 5.88 1.12
N VAL A 123 -12.28 5.10 1.23
CA VAL A 123 -11.24 5.30 2.26
C VAL A 123 -9.86 5.47 1.63
N LEU A 124 -9.09 6.41 2.15
CA LEU A 124 -7.66 6.53 1.87
C LEU A 124 -6.86 5.85 2.98
N ASP A 125 -6.09 4.82 2.64
CA ASP A 125 -5.27 4.04 3.57
C ASP A 125 -3.79 4.32 3.33
N VAL A 126 -3.22 5.24 4.11
CA VAL A 126 -1.83 5.71 3.99
C VAL A 126 -0.91 4.92 4.92
N GLY A 127 0.23 4.47 4.38
CA GLY A 127 1.14 3.57 5.09
C GLY A 127 0.63 2.14 5.12
N CYS A 128 -0.10 1.71 4.09
CA CYS A 128 -0.88 0.48 4.08
C CYS A 128 -0.05 -0.83 4.17
N GLY A 129 1.24 -0.77 3.88
CA GLY A 129 2.11 -1.94 3.68
C GLY A 129 1.52 -2.90 2.66
N VAL A 130 1.26 -4.15 3.07
CA VAL A 130 0.61 -5.18 2.22
C VAL A 130 -0.91 -4.99 2.05
N ALA A 131 -1.47 -3.89 2.55
CA ALA A 131 -2.89 -3.48 2.48
C ALA A 131 -3.88 -4.42 3.19
N SER A 132 -3.47 -5.00 4.33
CA SER A 132 -4.37 -5.85 5.13
C SER A 132 -5.61 -5.09 5.60
N PHE A 133 -5.44 -3.86 6.11
CA PHE A 133 -6.57 -3.04 6.55
C PHE A 133 -7.53 -2.73 5.39
N GLY A 134 -7.01 -2.25 4.26
CA GLY A 134 -7.78 -2.02 3.04
C GLY A 134 -8.52 -3.27 2.53
N ALA A 135 -7.91 -4.45 2.60
CA ALA A 135 -8.54 -5.70 2.18
C ALA A 135 -9.76 -6.08 3.06
N PHE A 136 -9.69 -5.87 4.38
CA PHE A 136 -10.83 -6.12 5.26
C PHE A 136 -11.92 -5.04 5.14
N LEU A 137 -11.56 -3.79 4.85
CA LEU A 137 -12.53 -2.75 4.46
C LEU A 137 -13.27 -3.14 3.16
N PHE A 138 -12.56 -3.66 2.16
CA PHE A 138 -13.18 -4.13 0.93
C PHE A 138 -14.18 -5.28 1.17
N SER A 139 -13.90 -6.13 2.17
CA SER A 139 -14.85 -7.16 2.63
C SER A 139 -16.12 -6.58 3.29
N ARG A 140 -16.09 -5.31 3.72
CA ARG A 140 -17.21 -4.57 4.33
C ARG A 140 -17.85 -3.58 3.36
N ASN A 141 -17.71 -3.81 2.05
CA ASN A 141 -18.26 -2.98 0.99
C ASN A 141 -17.74 -1.52 1.01
N VAL A 142 -16.49 -1.34 1.43
CA VAL A 142 -15.77 -0.07 1.40
C VAL A 142 -14.66 -0.14 0.36
N THR A 143 -14.66 0.79 -0.58
CA THR A 143 -13.57 0.90 -1.57
C THR A 143 -12.41 1.65 -0.94
N THR A 144 -11.23 1.04 -0.94
CA THR A 144 -10.03 1.64 -0.36
C THR A 144 -8.99 1.91 -1.43
N LEU A 145 -8.39 3.09 -1.39
CA LEU A 145 -7.12 3.36 -2.07
C LEU A 145 -5.99 3.26 -1.04
N SER A 146 -5.17 2.22 -1.19
CA SER A 146 -4.03 1.97 -0.31
C SER A 146 -2.74 2.57 -0.88
N ILE A 147 -2.01 3.33 -0.08
CA ILE A 147 -0.77 4.00 -0.50
C ILE A 147 0.34 3.67 0.47
N ALA A 148 1.50 3.29 -0.06
CA ALA A 148 2.73 3.16 0.69
C ALA A 148 3.91 3.62 -0.17
N PRO A 149 4.98 4.17 0.42
CA PRO A 149 6.21 4.42 -0.30
C PRO A 149 6.90 3.09 -0.68
N LYS A 150 7.83 3.15 -1.64
CA LYS A 150 8.81 2.08 -1.82
C LYS A 150 9.91 2.31 -0.80
N ASP A 151 9.93 1.51 0.26
CA ASP A 151 10.98 1.57 1.28
C ASP A 151 12.03 0.46 1.07
N VAL A 152 12.90 0.27 2.06
CA VAL A 152 13.96 -0.74 2.03
C VAL A 152 13.46 -2.18 2.16
N HIS A 153 12.18 -2.38 2.49
CA HIS A 153 11.54 -3.67 2.74
C HIS A 153 10.74 -4.17 1.53
N GLU A 154 11.28 -3.98 0.32
CA GLU A 154 10.69 -4.44 -0.94
C GLU A 154 9.36 -3.75 -1.33
N ASN A 155 8.90 -3.96 -2.57
CA ASN A 155 7.64 -3.37 -3.06
C ASN A 155 6.39 -4.04 -2.46
N GLN A 156 6.01 -3.62 -1.25
CA GLN A 156 4.83 -4.13 -0.53
C GLN A 156 3.50 -3.90 -1.27
N ILE A 157 3.42 -2.86 -2.12
CA ILE A 157 2.22 -2.55 -2.92
C ILE A 157 1.93 -3.65 -3.94
N GLN A 158 2.93 -4.38 -4.42
CA GLN A 158 2.69 -5.52 -5.33
C GLN A 158 1.83 -6.59 -4.66
N PHE A 159 2.01 -6.83 -3.35
CA PHE A 159 1.14 -7.75 -2.60
C PHE A 159 -0.30 -7.23 -2.54
N ALA A 160 -0.50 -5.94 -2.29
CA ALA A 160 -1.83 -5.34 -2.28
C ALA A 160 -2.56 -5.54 -3.61
N LEU A 161 -1.86 -5.30 -4.74
CA LEU A 161 -2.39 -5.46 -6.08
C LEU A 161 -2.74 -6.93 -6.39
N GLU A 162 -1.86 -7.88 -6.06
CA GLU A 162 -2.12 -9.32 -6.26
C GLU A 162 -3.26 -9.85 -5.37
N ARG A 163 -3.54 -9.19 -4.25
CA ARG A 163 -4.70 -9.45 -3.39
C ARG A 163 -6.00 -8.85 -3.94
N GLY A 164 -5.93 -8.02 -4.99
CA GLY A 164 -7.06 -7.33 -5.60
C GLY A 164 -7.45 -6.04 -4.89
N VAL A 165 -6.58 -5.48 -4.03
CA VAL A 165 -6.82 -4.20 -3.35
C VAL A 165 -6.29 -3.06 -4.23
N PRO A 166 -7.09 -2.01 -4.52
CA PRO A 166 -6.60 -0.84 -5.24
C PRO A 166 -5.48 -0.17 -4.45
N ALA A 167 -4.29 -0.11 -5.03
CA ALA A 167 -3.12 0.38 -4.34
C ALA A 167 -2.14 1.08 -5.29
N MET A 168 -1.36 2.01 -4.77
CA MET A 168 -0.29 2.67 -5.53
C MET A 168 0.92 2.99 -4.67
N VAL A 169 2.09 3.00 -5.30
CA VAL A 169 3.31 3.47 -4.66
C VAL A 169 3.37 4.99 -4.76
N ALA A 170 3.41 5.68 -3.62
CA ALA A 170 3.61 7.13 -3.56
C ALA A 170 4.27 7.54 -2.24
N ALA A 171 5.07 8.60 -2.29
CA ALA A 171 5.68 9.25 -1.14
C ALA A 171 5.09 10.66 -0.96
N PHE A 172 4.91 11.07 0.29
CA PHE A 172 4.32 12.36 0.68
C PHE A 172 5.41 13.34 1.14
N ALA A 173 6.43 13.53 0.32
CA ALA A 173 7.61 14.34 0.65
C ALA A 173 7.35 15.83 0.34
N THR A 174 7.35 16.22 -0.93
CA THR A 174 7.20 17.62 -1.37
C THR A 174 5.91 17.86 -2.16
N HIS A 175 5.24 16.80 -2.58
CA HIS A 175 4.00 16.85 -3.35
C HIS A 175 2.79 16.36 -2.56
N ARG A 176 1.64 17.03 -2.77
CA ARG A 176 0.32 16.60 -2.29
C ARG A 176 -0.31 15.61 -3.26
N LEU A 177 -1.25 14.81 -2.77
CA LEU A 177 -2.09 13.99 -3.65
C LEU A 177 -2.96 14.87 -4.55
N LEU A 178 -3.21 14.38 -5.76
CA LEU A 178 -4.03 15.05 -6.77
C LEU A 178 -5.53 14.78 -6.60
N TYR A 179 -5.99 14.56 -5.37
CA TYR A 179 -7.40 14.36 -5.08
C TYR A 179 -8.01 15.65 -4.53
N PRO A 180 -9.25 16.01 -4.93
CA PRO A 180 -9.94 17.18 -4.40
C PRO A 180 -10.33 16.99 -2.93
N SER A 181 -10.85 18.05 -2.32
CA SER A 181 -11.53 17.99 -1.02
C SER A 181 -12.53 16.87 -1.00
N GLN A 182 -12.62 16.19 0.15
CA GLN A 182 -13.72 15.28 0.43
C GLN A 182 -13.84 14.16 -0.62
N ALA A 183 -12.74 13.83 -1.31
CA ALA A 183 -12.67 12.68 -2.22
C ALA A 183 -12.77 11.34 -1.47
N PHE A 184 -12.52 11.37 -0.15
CA PHE A 184 -12.57 10.21 0.73
C PHE A 184 -13.47 10.54 1.93
N ASP A 185 -14.29 9.58 2.34
CA ASP A 185 -15.14 9.68 3.52
C ASP A 185 -14.32 9.57 4.82
N LEU A 186 -13.19 8.86 4.74
CA LEU A 186 -12.27 8.63 5.83
C LEU A 186 -10.83 8.50 5.31
N ILE A 187 -9.90 9.04 6.08
CA ILE A 187 -8.46 8.88 5.85
C ILE A 187 -7.87 8.19 7.08
N ILE A 188 -7.12 7.11 6.86
CA ILE A 188 -6.37 6.41 7.90
C ILE A 188 -4.89 6.49 7.56
N ALA A 189 -4.08 6.86 8.55
CA ALA A 189 -2.63 6.91 8.44
C ALA A 189 -2.00 5.96 9.47
N GLN A 190 -1.32 4.93 8.98
CA GLN A 190 -0.70 3.88 9.79
C GLN A 190 0.78 4.14 10.07
N ASP A 191 1.35 5.24 9.58
CA ASP A 191 2.75 5.60 9.79
C ASP A 191 2.88 7.00 10.38
N VAL A 192 3.53 7.10 11.55
CA VAL A 192 3.60 8.32 12.37
C VAL A 192 4.40 9.43 11.69
N GLU A 193 5.39 9.10 10.88
CA GLU A 193 6.13 10.10 10.09
C GLU A 193 5.28 10.67 8.96
N LEU A 194 4.42 9.85 8.36
CA LEU A 194 3.45 10.28 7.35
C LEU A 194 2.27 11.03 7.96
N ILE A 195 1.93 10.83 9.24
CA ILE A 195 0.88 11.57 9.93
C ILE A 195 1.17 13.08 9.91
N GLY A 196 2.43 13.53 10.02
CA GLY A 196 2.78 14.95 9.91
C GLY A 196 2.47 15.54 8.52
N SER A 197 2.94 14.90 7.45
CA SER A 197 2.72 15.34 6.07
C SER A 197 1.26 15.18 5.63
N VAL A 198 0.58 14.13 6.06
CA VAL A 198 -0.83 13.87 5.80
C VAL A 198 -1.68 14.85 6.60
N MET A 199 -1.42 15.10 7.90
CA MET A 199 -2.17 16.10 8.67
C MET A 199 -1.96 17.52 8.18
N VAL A 200 -0.77 17.95 7.77
CA VAL A 200 -0.59 19.26 7.11
C VAL A 200 -1.38 19.34 5.80
N SER A 201 -1.55 18.19 5.14
CA SER A 201 -2.37 18.03 3.94
C SER A 201 -3.82 17.67 4.22
N SER A 202 -4.28 17.54 5.48
CA SER A 202 -5.63 17.10 5.90
C SER A 202 -6.28 18.06 6.90
N LEU A 203 -5.52 18.92 7.59
CA LEU A 203 -6.01 20.06 8.40
C LEU A 203 -6.72 21.12 7.52
N LEU A 204 -6.54 21.06 6.21
CA LEU A 204 -7.35 21.79 5.23
C LEU A 204 -8.62 21.04 4.76
N TRP A 205 -8.85 19.81 5.23
CA TRP A 205 -9.77 18.85 4.59
C TRP A 205 -10.63 18.00 5.54
N LEU A 206 -10.54 18.22 6.84
CA LEU A 206 -11.52 17.74 7.81
C LEU A 206 -12.43 18.92 8.19
N ARG A 207 -13.74 18.75 8.01
CA ARG A 207 -14.74 19.62 8.63
C ARG A 207 -14.85 19.31 10.11
#